data_AF-A0A833A4Q2-F1
#
_entry.id   AF-A0A833A4Q2-F1
#
_cell.length_a   1.000
_cell.length_b   1.000
_cell.length_c   1.000
_cell.angle_alpha   90.00
_cell.angle_beta   90.00
_cell.angle_gamma   90.00
#
_symmetry.space_group_name_H-M   'P 1'
#
loop_
_entity.id
_entity.type
_entity.pdbx_description
1 polymer ?
#
loop_
_entity_poly.entity_id
_entity_poly.type
_entity_poly.pdbx_seq_one_letter_code
_entity_poly.pdbx_strand_id
1 'polypeptide(L)'
;MMLALLTVALVAVVAGYLGEELLAPRLARRYGLYGVDVNKPWKPRVPETGGVALLAGVLASSATIAAYFSWKAGLGLALAS
;
A
#
# COMPACT_ATOMS: atom_id res chain seq x y z
N MET A 1 -16.17 -14.81 3.98
CA MET A 1 -16.08 -13.56 3.20
C MET A 1 -15.66 -12.39 4.09
N MET A 2 -16.36 -12.15 5.20
CA MET A 2 -16.01 -11.09 6.19
C MET A 2 -14.54 -11.11 6.62
N LEU A 3 -14.02 -12.27 7.07
CA LEU A 3 -12.62 -12.40 7.49
C LEU A 3 -11.62 -12.04 6.39
N ALA A 4 -11.88 -12.47 5.15
CA ALA A 4 -11.01 -12.15 4.02
C ALA A 4 -10.99 -10.64 3.73
N LEU A 5 -12.14 -9.97 3.82
CA LEU A 5 -12.22 -8.51 3.66
C LEU A 5 -11.47 -7.77 4.77
N LEU A 6 -11.56 -8.25 6.03
CA LEU A 6 -10.79 -7.70 7.14
C LEU A 6 -9.28 -7.88 6.94
N THR A 7 -8.84 -9.05 6.44
CA THR A 7 -7.43 -9.28 6.11
C THR A 7 -6.95 -8.34 5.01
N VAL A 8 -7.75 -8.15 3.95
CA VAL A 8 -7.42 -7.22 2.85
C VAL A 8 -7.32 -5.78 3.36
N ALA A 9 -8.27 -5.34 4.18
CA ALA A 9 -8.25 -4.00 4.78
C ALA A 9 -7.03 -3.81 5.68
N LEU A 10 -6.71 -4.79 6.51
CA LEU A 10 -5.54 -4.75 7.38
C LEU A 10 -4.24 -4.68 6.57
N VAL A 11 -4.11 -5.51 5.53
CA VAL A 11 -2.94 -5.48 4.62
C VAL A 11 -2.83 -4.12 3.93
N ALA A 12 -3.93 -3.54 3.46
CA ALA A 12 -3.93 -2.22 2.83
C ALA A 12 -3.40 -1.13 3.80
N VAL A 13 -3.89 -1.12 5.04
CA VAL A 13 -3.49 -0.15 6.06
C VAL A 13 -2.01 -0.32 6.43
N VAL A 14 -1.58 -1.57 6.68
CA VAL A 14 -0.18 -1.85 7.05
C VAL A 14 0.76 -1.50 5.89
N ALA A 15 0.44 -1.90 4.66
CA ALA A 15 1.26 -1.59 3.49
C ALA A 15 1.30 -0.10 3.18
N GLY A 16 0.18 0.61 3.35
CA GLY A 16 0.13 2.07 3.21
C GLY A 16 0.96 2.78 4.28
N TYR A 17 0.83 2.39 5.55
CA TYR A 17 1.62 2.95 6.64
C TYR A 17 3.13 2.70 6.46
N LEU A 18 3.52 1.47 6.12
CA LEU A 18 4.91 1.15 5.82
C LEU A 18 5.40 1.88 4.56
N GLY A 19 4.55 2.07 3.56
CA GLY A 19 4.83 2.88 2.39
C GLY A 19 5.17 4.33 2.76
N GLU A 20 4.38 4.93 3.65
CA GLU A 20 4.54 6.32 4.09
C GLU A 20 5.75 6.49 5.02
N GLU A 21 5.97 5.57 5.96
CA GLU A 21 7.03 5.71 6.96
C GLU A 21 8.40 5.26 6.42
N LEU A 22 8.44 4.25 5.55
CA LEU A 22 9.69 3.62 5.12
C LEU A 22 10.05 3.93 3.67
N LEU A 23 9.08 3.96 2.77
CA LEU A 23 9.34 4.06 1.33
C LEU A 23 9.41 5.52 0.89
N ALA A 24 8.39 6.30 1.23
CA ALA A 24 8.25 7.71 0.86
C ALA A 24 9.47 8.57 1.26
N PRO A 25 9.99 8.53 2.51
CA PRO A 25 11.15 9.33 2.88
C PRO A 25 12.42 8.91 2.15
N ARG A 26 12.58 7.61 1.85
CA ARG A 26 13.75 7.11 1.10
C ARG A 26 13.72 7.54 -0.36
N LEU A 27 12.55 7.46 -1.01
CA LEU A 27 12.36 7.97 -2.37
C LEU A 27 12.55 9.48 -2.43
N ALA A 28 11.95 10.22 -1.49
CA ALA A 28 12.08 11.67 -1.42
C ALA A 28 13.55 12.09 -1.27
N ARG A 29 14.31 11.45 -0.36
CA ARG A 29 15.75 11.72 -0.20
C ARG A 29 16.55 11.36 -1.45
N ARG A 30 16.27 10.21 -2.07
CA ARG A 30 17.05 9.70 -3.20
C ARG A 30 16.87 10.54 -4.46
N TYR A 31 15.66 11.01 -4.73
CA TYR A 31 15.30 11.70 -5.97
C TYR A 31 15.06 13.21 -5.76
N GLY A 32 15.21 13.71 -4.54
CA GLY A 32 14.97 15.12 -4.22
C GLY A 32 13.50 15.53 -4.32
N LEU A 33 12.57 14.59 -4.15
CA LEU A 33 11.11 14.81 -4.29
C LEU A 33 10.53 15.48 -3.04
N TYR A 34 10.88 16.76 -2.87
CA TYR A 34 10.40 17.59 -1.78
C TYR A 34 9.70 18.83 -2.31
N GLY A 35 8.50 19.08 -1.80
CA GLY A 35 7.73 20.29 -2.02
C GLY A 35 7.82 21.22 -0.83
N VAL A 36 7.56 22.51 -1.04
CA VAL A 36 7.41 23.48 0.06
C VAL A 36 5.92 23.62 0.37
N ASP A 37 5.54 23.36 1.62
CA ASP A 37 4.18 23.62 2.08
C ASP A 37 3.98 25.15 2.22
N VAL A 38 3.37 25.76 1.20
CA VAL A 38 3.16 27.21 1.12
C VAL A 38 2.12 27.73 2.11
N ASN A 39 1.28 26.84 2.67
CA ASN A 39 0.19 27.23 3.57
C ASN A 39 0.68 27.44 5.01
N LYS A 40 1.89 26.99 5.35
CA LYS A 40 2.48 27.15 6.68
C LYS A 40 3.48 28.32 6.71
N PRO A 41 3.45 29.20 7.75
CA PRO A 41 4.31 30.39 7.83
C PRO A 41 5.82 30.10 7.70
N TRP A 42 6.28 28.98 8.26
CA TRP A 42 7.69 28.57 8.23
C TRP A 42 8.08 27.76 6.98
N LYS A 43 7.13 27.54 6.05
CA LYS A 43 7.34 26.93 4.73
C LYS A 43 8.18 25.64 4.78
N PRO A 44 7.76 24.62 5.55
CA PRO A 44 8.54 23.39 5.70
C PRO A 44 8.65 22.65 4.36
N ARG A 45 9.79 21.99 4.15
CA ARG A 45 9.93 21.01 3.06
C ARG A 45 9.27 19.70 3.46
N VAL A 46 8.32 19.23 2.64
CA VAL A 46 7.57 17.99 2.84
C VAL A 46 7.78 17.04 1.66
N PRO A 47 7.86 15.73 1.88
CA PRO A 47 7.95 14.75 0.79
C PRO A 47 6.72 14.83 -0.14
N GLU A 48 6.92 14.86 -1.46
CA GLU A 48 5.83 14.80 -2.45
C GLU A 48 5.51 13.35 -2.86
N THR A 49 5.80 12.39 -1.99
CA THR A 49 5.74 10.95 -2.28
C THR A 49 4.52 10.24 -1.67
N GLY A 50 3.57 10.96 -1.08
CA GLY A 50 2.41 10.35 -0.40
C GLY A 50 1.55 9.48 -1.33
N GLY A 51 1.51 9.80 -2.63
CA GLY A 51 0.85 8.95 -3.64
C GLY A 51 1.47 7.55 -3.76
N VAL A 52 2.78 7.42 -3.51
CA VAL A 52 3.49 6.12 -3.57
C VAL A 52 3.06 5.20 -2.43
N ALA A 53 2.85 5.76 -1.23
CA ALA A 53 2.34 4.99 -0.10
C ALA A 53 0.92 4.48 -0.35
N LEU A 54 0.07 5.31 -0.95
CA LEU A 54 -1.28 4.90 -1.37
C LEU A 54 -1.22 3.76 -2.41
N LEU A 55 -0.36 3.89 -3.42
CA LEU A 55 -0.17 2.84 -4.42
C LEU A 55 0.32 1.53 -3.79
N ALA A 56 1.23 1.59 -2.82
CA ALA A 56 1.70 0.39 -2.11
C ALA A 56 0.54 -0.33 -1.40
N GLY A 57 -0.34 0.41 -0.72
CA GLY A 57 -1.53 -0.16 -0.06
C GLY A 57 -2.52 -0.80 -1.04
N VAL A 58 -2.80 -0.14 -2.16
CA VAL A 58 -3.70 -0.65 -3.21
C VAL A 58 -3.13 -1.90 -3.88
N LEU A 59 -1.84 -1.89 -4.22
CA LEU A 59 -1.20 -3.04 -4.86
C LEU A 59 -1.13 -4.24 -3.93
N ALA A 60 -0.76 -4.05 -2.65
CA ALA A 60 -0.68 -5.12 -1.67
C ALA A 60 -2.04 -5.77 -1.39
N SER A 61 -3.09 -4.95 -1.24
CA SER A 61 -4.46 -5.45 -1.04
C SER A 61 -4.99 -6.17 -2.28
N SER A 62 -4.74 -5.63 -3.47
CA SER A 62 -5.12 -6.27 -4.74
C SER A 62 -4.41 -7.62 -4.94
N ALA A 63 -3.11 -7.70 -4.62
CA ALA A 63 -2.35 -8.95 -4.64
C ALA A 63 -2.90 -9.98 -3.64
N THR A 64 -3.32 -9.52 -2.46
CA THR A 64 -3.94 -10.39 -1.43
C THR A 64 -5.27 -10.96 -1.90
N ILE A 65 -6.11 -10.14 -2.55
CA ILE A 65 -7.37 -10.59 -3.15
C ILE A 65 -7.09 -11.63 -4.24
N ALA A 66 -6.14 -11.34 -5.14
CA ALA A 66 -5.77 -12.27 -6.21
C ALA A 66 -5.31 -13.62 -5.64
N ALA A 67 -4.42 -13.61 -4.65
CA ALA A 67 -3.94 -14.82 -3.98
C ALA A 67 -5.08 -15.63 -3.34
N TYR A 68 -6.03 -14.97 -2.67
CA TYR A 68 -7.19 -15.62 -2.08
C TYR A 68 -8.06 -16.36 -3.11
N PHE A 69 -8.34 -15.73 -4.25
CA PHE A 69 -9.13 -16.34 -5.31
C PHE A 69 -8.37 -17.46 -6.03
N SER A 70 -7.08 -17.28 -6.30
CA SER A 70 -6.23 -18.33 -6.89
C SER A 70 -6.16 -19.57 -5.99
N TRP A 71 -5.99 -19.39 -4.68
CA TRP A 71 -5.99 -20.50 -3.72
C TRP A 71 -7.32 -21.28 -3.72
N LYS A 72 -8.45 -20.56 -3.71
CA LYS A 72 -9.77 -21.18 -3.78
C LYS A 72 -10.00 -21.96 -5.07
N ALA A 73 -9.56 -21.42 -6.21
CA ALA A 73 -9.65 -22.10 -7.49
C ALA A 73 -8.84 -23.40 -7.49
N GLY A 74 -7.61 -23.38 -6.96
CA GLY A 74 -6.76 -24.56 -6.84
C GLY A 74 -7.36 -25.65 -5.94
N LEU A 75 -7.88 -25.28 -4.77
CA LEU A 75 -8.58 -26.22 -3.88
C LEU A 75 -9.82 -26.84 -4.55
N GLY A 76 -10.58 -26.05 -5.30
CA GLY A 76 -11.74 -26.55 -6.04
C GLY A 76 -11.38 -27.60 -7.09
N LEU A 77 -10.27 -27.40 -7.80
CA LEU A 77 -9.74 -28.37 -8.77
C LEU A 77 -9.25 -29.65 -8.09
N ALA A 78 -8.54 -29.54 -6.97
CA ALA A 78 -7.97 -30.69 -6.25
C ALA A 78 -9.03 -31.61 -5.61
N LEU A 79 -10.20 -31.08 -5.24
CA LEU A 79 -11.32 -31.87 -4.70
C LEU A 79 -12.22 -32.47 -5.78
N ALA A 80 -12.07 -32.04 -7.04
CA ALA A 80 -12.85 -32.51 -8.18
C ALA A 80 -12.15 -33.64 -8.98
N SER A 81 -10.88 -33.93 -8.66
CA SER A 81 -10.06 -35.02 -9.22
C SER A 81 -10.00 -36.21 -8.28
#